data_AF-A0A4R9PUM9-F1
#
_entry.id   AF-A0A4R9PUM9-F1
#
_cell.length_a   1.000
_cell.length_b   1.000
_cell.length_c   1.000
_cell.angle_alpha   90.00
_cell.angle_beta   90.00
_cell.angle_gamma   90.00
#
_symmetry.space_group_name_H-M   'P 1'
#
loop_
_entity.id
_entity.type
_entity.pdbx_description
1 polymer ?
#
loop_
_entity_poly.entity_id
_entity_poly.type
_entity_poly.pdbx_seq_one_letter_code
_entity_poly.pdbx_strand_id
1 'polypeptide(L)'
;GLSTYDASILVSEKPIADYFEKVAAGRDGKLAANWVINDLLGQLNKAGKGIEDAPVSPDQLGAVIDLIKEGTISGKIAKDLFEIVWNEGGDPRKLVESRGMKQVTDTGAIEKAVDEVIA
;
A
#
# COMPACT_ATOMS: atom_id res chain seq x y z
N GLY A 1 -9.25 13.32 6.25
CA GLY A 1 -8.98 13.98 4.96
C GLY A 1 -7.49 13.96 4.69
N LEU A 2 -7.08 14.10 3.43
CA LEU A 2 -5.66 14.17 3.04
C LEU A 2 -5.06 15.54 3.36
N SER A 3 -3.74 15.60 3.57
CA SER A 3 -3.05 16.88 3.67
C SER A 3 -2.96 17.56 2.29
N THR A 4 -2.81 18.88 2.26
CA THR A 4 -2.60 19.62 1.00
C THR A 4 -1.37 19.12 0.25
N TYR A 5 -0.32 18.74 0.98
CA TYR A 5 0.90 18.20 0.41
C TYR A 5 0.66 16.86 -0.27
N ASP A 6 0.04 15.89 0.42
CA ASP A 6 -0.28 14.58 -0.15
C ASP A 6 -1.20 14.72 -1.36
N ALA A 7 -2.23 15.56 -1.24
CA ALA A 7 -3.13 15.85 -2.35
C ALA A 7 -2.37 16.42 -3.57
N SER A 8 -1.43 17.34 -3.35
CA SER A 8 -0.62 17.91 -4.43
C SER A 8 0.25 16.89 -5.15
N ILE A 9 0.76 15.87 -4.44
CA ILE A 9 1.51 14.76 -5.05
C ILE A 9 0.56 13.89 -5.87
N LEU A 10 -0.59 13.51 -5.31
CA LEU A 10 -1.52 12.59 -5.98
C LEU A 10 -2.14 13.18 -7.24
N VAL A 11 -2.27 14.50 -7.34
CA VAL A 11 -2.78 15.19 -8.54
C VAL A 11 -1.68 15.78 -9.43
N SER A 12 -0.41 15.53 -9.12
CA SER A 12 0.73 16.08 -9.87
C SER A 12 0.72 15.64 -11.34
N GLU A 13 0.29 14.40 -11.59
CA GLU A 13 0.11 13.84 -12.92
C GLU A 13 -1.19 13.03 -12.96
N LYS A 14 -1.90 13.11 -14.09
CA LYS A 14 -3.17 12.40 -14.27
C LYS A 14 -3.05 10.88 -14.01
N PRO A 15 -2.03 10.17 -14.52
CA PRO A 15 -1.90 8.74 -14.26
C PRO A 15 -1.72 8.38 -12.77
N ILE A 16 -1.11 9.26 -11.96
CA ILE A 16 -0.99 9.07 -10.51
C ILE A 16 -2.36 9.20 -9.84
N ALA A 17 -3.14 10.23 -10.23
CA ALA A 17 -4.49 10.43 -9.71
C ALA A 17 -5.40 9.24 -10.05
N ASP A 18 -5.40 8.80 -11.31
CA ASP A 18 -6.20 7.66 -11.78
C ASP A 18 -5.81 6.36 -11.05
N TYR A 19 -4.51 6.16 -10.77
CA TYR A 19 -4.04 5.03 -9.98
C TYR A 19 -4.57 5.09 -8.54
N PHE A 20 -4.40 6.24 -7.87
CA PHE A 20 -4.84 6.45 -6.50
C PHE A 20 -6.35 6.27 -6.34
N GLU A 21 -7.16 6.83 -7.23
CA GLU A 21 -8.62 6.70 -7.17
C GLU A 21 -9.07 5.23 -7.20
N LYS A 22 -8.42 4.41 -8.04
CA LYS A 22 -8.68 2.96 -8.09
C LYS A 22 -8.28 2.23 -6.82
N VAL A 23 -7.12 2.58 -6.23
CA VAL A 23 -6.70 2.01 -4.95
C VAL A 23 -7.66 2.43 -3.83
N ALA A 24 -8.05 3.70 -3.79
CA ALA A 24 -8.89 4.27 -2.74
C ALA A 24 -10.37 3.86 -2.83
N ALA A 25 -10.84 3.38 -3.99
CA ALA A 25 -12.21 2.93 -4.17
C ALA A 25 -12.61 1.86 -3.14
N GLY A 26 -13.54 2.20 -2.25
CA GLY A 26 -14.01 1.32 -1.18
C GLY A 26 -13.05 1.17 0.01
N ARG A 27 -11.95 1.95 0.07
CA ARG A 27 -10.91 1.87 1.11
C ARG A 27 -10.74 3.19 1.86
N ASP A 28 -9.98 3.14 2.95
CA ASP A 28 -9.55 4.36 3.64
C ASP A 28 -8.61 5.17 2.74
N GLY A 29 -9.07 6.36 2.34
CA GLY A 29 -8.33 7.21 1.40
C GLY A 29 -6.98 7.68 1.94
N LYS A 30 -6.83 7.86 3.27
CA LYS A 30 -5.55 8.27 3.88
C LYS A 30 -4.54 7.13 3.84
N LEU A 31 -4.98 5.91 4.15
CA LEU A 31 -4.14 4.73 4.06
C LEU A 31 -3.74 4.45 2.60
N ALA A 32 -4.67 4.55 1.66
CA ALA A 32 -4.39 4.43 0.23
C ALA A 32 -3.37 5.48 -0.24
N ALA A 33 -3.55 6.74 0.14
CA ALA A 33 -2.61 7.81 -0.20
C ALA A 33 -1.21 7.54 0.34
N ASN A 34 -1.10 7.12 1.60
CA ASN A 34 0.19 6.79 2.22
C ASN A 34 0.94 5.68 1.46
N TRP A 35 0.24 4.62 1.04
CA TRP A 35 0.82 3.52 0.27
C TRP A 35 1.20 3.93 -1.15
N VAL A 36 0.35 4.72 -1.82
CA VAL A 36 0.69 5.24 -3.15
C VAL A 36 1.91 6.16 -3.09
N ILE A 37 1.94 7.12 -2.17
CA ILE A 37 3.01 8.13 -2.09
C ILE A 37 4.33 7.51 -1.60
N ASN A 38 4.32 6.82 -0.46
CA ASN A 38 5.57 6.43 0.19
C ASN A 38 6.16 5.14 -0.37
N ASP A 39 5.31 4.18 -0.76
CA ASP A 39 5.77 2.86 -1.20
C ASP A 39 5.83 2.76 -2.71
N LEU A 40 4.70 2.97 -3.39
CA LEU A 40 4.65 2.82 -4.83
C LEU A 40 5.48 3.88 -5.55
N LEU A 41 5.19 5.17 -5.34
CA LEU A 41 5.94 6.26 -5.97
C LEU A 41 7.39 6.31 -5.47
N GLY A 42 7.62 6.01 -4.19
CA GLY A 42 8.97 5.87 -3.63
C GLY A 42 9.79 4.79 -4.34
N GLN A 43 9.21 3.61 -4.58
CA GLN A 43 9.90 2.51 -5.27
C GLN A 43 10.08 2.78 -6.77
N LEU A 44 9.08 3.40 -7.42
CA LEU A 44 9.17 3.87 -8.81
C LEU A 44 10.32 4.86 -8.98
N ASN A 45 10.44 5.84 -8.08
CA ASN A 45 11.52 6.82 -8.11
C ASN A 45 12.90 6.14 -7.98
N LYS A 46 13.05 5.20 -7.05
CA LYS A 46 14.29 4.40 -6.89
C LYS A 46 14.63 3.58 -8.14
N ALA A 47 13.61 3.07 -8.82
CA ALA A 47 13.76 2.29 -10.05
C ALA A 47 13.91 3.15 -11.32
N GLY A 48 13.79 4.48 -11.22
CA GLY A 48 13.80 5.40 -12.36
C GLY A 48 12.62 5.19 -13.32
N LYS A 49 11.45 4.78 -12.80
CA LYS A 49 10.25 4.45 -13.56
C LYS A 49 9.11 5.44 -13.31
N GLY A 50 8.26 5.64 -14.32
CA GLY A 50 6.99 6.36 -14.18
C GLY A 50 5.87 5.45 -13.69
N ILE A 51 4.76 6.03 -13.24
CA ILE A 51 3.57 5.29 -12.76
C ILE A 51 2.96 4.39 -13.85
N GLU A 52 3.09 4.77 -15.13
CA GLU A 52 2.64 3.95 -16.27
C GLU A 52 3.45 2.65 -16.42
N ASP A 53 4.68 2.62 -15.91
CA ASP A 53 5.58 1.47 -15.90
C ASP A 53 5.55 0.69 -14.57
N ALA A 54 4.55 0.97 -13.71
CA ALA A 54 4.43 0.32 -12.42
C ALA A 54 4.19 -1.19 -12.57
N PRO A 55 5.05 -2.04 -11.97
CA PRO A 55 4.85 -3.49 -12.03
C PRO A 55 3.72 -3.98 -11.10
N VAL A 56 3.24 -3.10 -10.20
CA VAL A 56 2.14 -3.36 -9.28
C VAL A 56 0.92 -2.57 -9.74
N SER A 57 -0.14 -3.27 -10.12
CA SER A 57 -1.42 -2.68 -10.49
C SER A 57 -2.18 -2.11 -9.27
N PRO A 58 -3.13 -1.17 -9.48
CA PRO A 58 -3.98 -0.66 -8.40
C PRO A 58 -4.71 -1.74 -7.63
N ASP A 59 -5.19 -2.78 -8.31
CA ASP A 59 -5.92 -3.90 -7.70
C ASP A 59 -5.01 -4.73 -6.78
N GLN A 60 -3.76 -4.95 -7.18
CA GLN A 60 -2.77 -5.63 -6.36
C GLN A 60 -2.42 -4.81 -5.11
N LEU A 61 -2.13 -3.52 -5.26
CA LEU A 61 -1.85 -2.67 -4.09
C LEU A 61 -3.08 -2.57 -3.17
N GLY A 62 -4.27 -2.45 -3.74
CA GLY A 62 -5.53 -2.49 -3.02
C GLY A 62 -5.70 -3.78 -2.20
N ALA A 63 -5.42 -4.94 -2.79
CA ALA A 63 -5.50 -6.22 -2.10
C ALA A 63 -4.47 -6.33 -0.95
N VAL A 64 -3.27 -5.76 -1.09
CA VAL A 64 -2.29 -5.66 0.02
C VAL A 64 -2.87 -4.84 1.18
N ILE A 65 -3.47 -3.68 0.87
CA ILE A 65 -4.10 -2.81 1.88
C ILE A 65 -5.27 -3.53 2.57
N ASP A 66 -6.09 -4.26 1.82
CA ASP A 66 -7.22 -5.01 2.38
C ASP A 66 -6.75 -6.09 3.35
N LEU A 67 -5.68 -6.81 3.02
CA LEU A 67 -5.10 -7.84 3.91
C LEU A 67 -4.60 -7.25 5.24
N ILE A 68 -4.10 -6.02 5.25
CA ILE A 68 -3.76 -5.30 6.49
C ILE A 68 -5.03 -4.98 7.27
N LYS A 69 -6.05 -4.45 6.58
CA LYS A 69 -7.31 -4.02 7.22
C LYS A 69 -8.07 -5.20 7.82
N GLU A 70 -7.99 -6.37 7.19
CA GLU A 70 -8.53 -7.64 7.68
C GLU A 70 -7.75 -8.21 8.88
N GLY A 71 -6.57 -7.67 9.19
CA GLY A 71 -5.68 -8.22 10.21
C GLY A 71 -4.99 -9.53 9.80
N THR A 72 -5.13 -9.94 8.54
CA THR A 72 -4.50 -11.14 7.98
C THR A 72 -2.98 -11.02 7.99
N ILE A 73 -2.46 -9.83 7.74
CA ILE A 73 -1.02 -9.52 7.77
C ILE A 73 -0.76 -8.22 8.55
N SER A 74 0.43 -8.11 9.15
CA SER A 74 0.88 -6.85 9.74
C SER A 74 1.30 -5.86 8.66
N GLY A 75 1.40 -4.58 9.01
CA GLY A 75 1.98 -3.57 8.12
C GLY A 75 3.42 -3.90 7.67
N LYS A 76 4.22 -4.58 8.52
CA LYS A 76 5.56 -5.04 8.15
C LYS A 76 5.50 -6.12 7.07
N ILE A 77 4.69 -7.16 7.29
CA ILE A 77 4.50 -8.26 6.33
C ILE A 77 3.94 -7.73 5.00
N ALA A 78 3.10 -6.70 5.06
CA ALA A 78 2.58 -6.06 3.86
C ALA A 78 3.67 -5.40 3.00
N LYS A 79 4.74 -4.85 3.61
CA LYS A 79 5.90 -4.34 2.85
C LYS A 79 6.62 -5.48 2.13
N ASP A 80 6.86 -6.58 2.85
CA ASP A 80 7.49 -7.77 2.26
C ASP A 80 6.63 -8.33 1.11
N LEU A 81 5.31 -8.40 1.28
CA LEU A 81 4.37 -8.82 0.25
C LEU A 81 4.36 -7.87 -0.95
N PHE A 82 4.37 -6.56 -0.72
CA PHE A 82 4.47 -5.56 -1.79
C PHE A 82 5.75 -5.73 -2.60
N GLU A 83 6.90 -5.95 -1.96
CA GLU A 83 8.17 -6.21 -2.66
C GLU A 83 8.12 -7.49 -3.49
N ILE A 84 7.51 -8.56 -2.98
CA ILE A 84 7.30 -9.79 -3.75
C ILE A 84 6.46 -9.50 -4.99
N VAL A 85 5.32 -8.83 -4.84
CA VAL A 85 4.43 -8.49 -5.95
C VAL A 85 5.10 -7.56 -6.95
N TRP A 86 5.93 -6.62 -6.48
CA TRP A 86 6.71 -5.72 -7.33
C TRP A 86 7.70 -6.46 -8.23
N ASN A 87 8.40 -7.45 -7.68
CA ASN A 87 9.47 -8.15 -8.39
C ASN A 87 8.96 -9.36 -9.20
N GLU A 88 8.01 -10.10 -8.65
CA GLU A 88 7.54 -11.38 -9.18
C GLU A 88 6.12 -11.30 -9.79
N GLY A 89 5.37 -10.23 -9.49
CA GLY A 89 3.95 -10.14 -9.80
C GLY A 89 3.10 -11.09 -8.96
N GLY A 90 1.91 -11.41 -9.47
CA GLY A 90 0.99 -12.36 -8.85
C GLY A 90 -0.09 -11.72 -7.97
N ASP A 91 -0.94 -12.60 -7.42
CA ASP A 91 -2.09 -12.22 -6.59
C ASP A 91 -1.65 -12.13 -5.11
N PRO A 92 -1.77 -10.97 -4.45
CA PRO A 92 -1.33 -10.78 -3.07
C PRO A 92 -1.99 -11.75 -2.08
N ARG A 93 -3.28 -12.07 -2.24
CA ARG A 93 -3.99 -12.98 -1.33
C ARG A 93 -3.45 -14.40 -1.48
N LYS A 94 -3.22 -14.87 -2.72
CA LYS A 94 -2.63 -16.18 -2.97
C LYS A 94 -1.19 -16.28 -2.46
N LEU A 95 -0.41 -15.19 -2.60
CA LEU A 95 0.96 -15.14 -2.09
C LEU A 95 1.00 -15.24 -0.56
N VAL A 96 0.09 -14.58 0.15
CA VAL A 96 -0.02 -14.72 1.61
C VAL A 96 -0.28 -16.16 2.03
N GLU A 97 -1.23 -16.83 1.37
CA GLU A 97 -1.55 -18.24 1.68
C GLU A 97 -0.38 -19.17 1.35
N SER A 98 0.12 -19.10 0.11
CA SER A 98 1.15 -20.03 -0.38
C SER A 98 2.50 -19.87 0.32
N ARG A 99 2.84 -18.66 0.79
CA ARG A 99 4.10 -18.39 1.49
C ARG A 99 3.96 -18.36 3.02
N GLY A 100 2.78 -18.69 3.55
CA GLY A 100 2.55 -18.74 5.00
C GLY A 100 2.75 -17.40 5.70
N MET A 101 2.46 -16.29 5.01
CA MET A 101 2.72 -14.92 5.50
C MET A 101 1.63 -14.41 6.46
N LYS A 102 0.67 -15.26 6.87
CA LYS A 102 -0.35 -14.86 7.83
C LYS A 102 0.29 -14.44 9.14
N GLN A 103 -0.18 -13.33 9.69
CA GLN A 103 0.23 -12.91 11.01
C GLN A 103 -0.20 -13.95 12.04
N VAL A 104 0.76 -14.45 12.82
CA VAL A 104 0.46 -15.23 14.04
C VAL A 104 0.21 -14.22 15.15
N THR A 105 -1.05 -14.05 15.55
CA THR A 105 -1.43 -13.12 16.61
C THR A 105 -1.23 -13.74 17.99
N ASP A 106 -0.34 -13.16 18.79
CA ASP A 106 -0.56 -13.00 20.24
C ASP A 106 -1.20 -11.62 20.42
N THR A 107 -2.51 -11.60 20.66
CA THR A 107 -3.35 -10.40 20.72
C THR A 107 -3.00 -9.54 21.94
N GLY A 108 -1.97 -8.69 21.87
CA GLY A 108 -1.55 -7.88 23.02
C GLY A 108 -1.06 -6.44 22.79
N ALA A 109 -0.62 -6.02 21.59
CA ALA A 109 0.29 -4.87 21.54
C ALA A 109 0.08 -3.77 20.47
N ILE A 110 -0.91 -3.81 19.57
CA ILE A 110 -0.92 -2.86 18.44
C ILE A 110 -2.26 -2.14 18.26
N GLU A 111 -2.58 -1.26 19.21
CA GLU A 111 -3.57 -0.19 19.05
C GLU A 111 -3.02 1.21 19.36
N LYS A 112 -1.70 1.44 19.31
CA LYS A 112 -1.10 2.72 19.77
C LYS A 112 -0.08 3.41 18.86
N ALA A 113 -0.07 3.14 17.55
CA ALA A 113 0.96 3.71 16.67
C ALA A 113 0.44 4.61 15.53
N VAL A 114 -0.72 5.27 15.68
CA VAL A 114 -1.22 6.21 14.67
C VAL A 114 -1.38 7.65 15.17
N ASP A 115 -1.27 7.92 16.47
CA ASP A 115 -1.49 9.28 17.03
C ASP A 115 -0.22 10.05 17.46
N GLU A 116 0.99 9.55 17.20
CA GLU A 116 2.22 10.14 17.77
C GLU A 116 3.13 10.90 16.79
N VAL A 117 2.62 11.39 15.66
CA VAL A 117 3.40 12.21 14.70
C VAL A 117 2.90 13.66 14.59
N ILE A 118 2.11 14.14 15.54
CA ILE A 118 1.82 15.58 15.67
C ILE A 118 2.01 15.99 17.14
N ALA A 119 3.24 16.38 17.48
CA ALA A 119 3.55 17.25 18.61
C ALA A 119 4.65 18.23 18.17
#